data_AF-A0A7J4S6X7-F1
#
_entry.id   AF-A0A7J4S6X7-F1
#
_cell.length_a   1.000
_cell.length_b   1.000
_cell.length_c   1.000
_cell.angle_alpha   90.00
_cell.angle_beta   90.00
_cell.angle_gamma   90.00
#
_symmetry.space_group_name_H-M   'P 1'
#
loop_
_entity.id
_entity.type
_entity.pdbx_description
1 polymer ?
#
loop_
_entity_poly.entity_id
_entity_poly.type
_entity_poly.pdbx_seq_one_letter_code
_entity_poly.pdbx_strand_id
1 'polypeptide(L)'
;MTDRGRLLATVLLAAALLGSVLLPGPAAGGGLPPAPPAAPTFSPDPGVLLVRVCPHPARDDEFIELGNAGDVAIDLSGWSLTDREAIAVFPAATGLPPGGRLVATRNATSYAEDVRSPADLTYDRGDARRMEGDALRLADTGDEVLLLDAGGAVVDAYVYGTSSYAGSGWTGSPADAPVRGEIATRLASGA
;
A
#
# COMPACT_ATOMS: atom_id res chain seq x y z
N MET A 1 2.90 -27.65 68.36
CA MET A 1 1.44 -27.53 68.16
C MET A 1 1.16 -27.93 66.71
N THR A 2 0.88 -29.22 66.46
CA THR A 2 -0.48 -29.78 66.19
C THR A 2 -1.10 -29.19 64.92
N ASP A 3 -1.62 -29.93 63.94
CA ASP A 3 -1.95 -31.36 63.82
C ASP A 3 -2.23 -31.69 62.33
N ARG A 4 -2.22 -32.99 62.04
CA ARG A 4 -2.86 -33.79 60.96
C ARG A 4 -3.90 -33.08 60.07
N GLY A 5 -4.08 -33.38 58.78
CA GLY A 5 -4.00 -34.66 58.10
C GLY A 5 -5.35 -35.00 57.43
N ARG A 6 -5.28 -35.87 56.41
CA ARG A 6 -6.35 -36.73 55.83
C ARG A 6 -7.16 -36.24 54.61
N LEU A 7 -7.04 -37.08 53.57
CA LEU A 7 -7.92 -37.31 52.43
C LEU A 7 -9.40 -37.53 52.80
N LEU A 8 -10.30 -37.25 51.84
CA LEU A 8 -11.48 -38.03 51.39
C LEU A 8 -12.32 -37.09 50.47
N ALA A 9 -12.29 -37.25 49.15
CA ALA A 9 -13.25 -38.01 48.34
C ALA A 9 -14.72 -37.51 48.41
N THR A 10 -15.35 -37.40 47.22
CA THR A 10 -16.74 -37.83 46.88
C THR A 10 -17.65 -36.73 46.26
N VAL A 11 -17.81 -36.82 44.92
CA VAL A 11 -19.07 -36.87 44.12
C VAL A 11 -19.93 -35.61 43.82
N LEU A 12 -20.06 -35.37 42.50
CA LEU A 12 -21.21 -34.96 41.66
C LEU A 12 -22.46 -34.31 42.31
N LEU A 13 -23.01 -33.25 41.70
CA LEU A 13 -24.06 -33.31 40.66
C LEU A 13 -24.69 -31.91 40.38
N ALA A 14 -24.97 -31.69 39.09
CA ALA A 14 -25.86 -30.75 38.39
C ALA A 14 -26.84 -29.82 39.14
N ALA A 15 -27.08 -28.64 38.54
CA ALA A 15 -28.35 -28.23 37.89
C ALA A 15 -28.67 -26.74 38.07
N ALA A 16 -29.22 -26.16 37.00
CA ALA A 16 -29.44 -24.74 36.75
C ALA A 16 -30.54 -24.08 37.60
N LEU A 17 -30.43 -22.76 37.76
CA LEU A 17 -31.59 -21.86 37.90
C LEU A 17 -31.42 -20.64 36.99
N LEU A 18 -32.36 -20.53 36.05
CA LEU A 18 -32.52 -19.45 35.08
C LEU A 18 -32.91 -18.14 35.80
N GLY A 19 -32.11 -17.10 35.62
CA GLY A 19 -32.51 -15.72 35.87
C GLY A 19 -32.67 -15.00 34.54
N SER A 20 -33.90 -14.92 34.03
CA SER A 20 -34.22 -14.16 32.82
C SER A 20 -33.96 -12.67 33.04
N VAL A 21 -32.99 -12.11 32.33
CA VAL A 21 -32.84 -10.65 32.22
C VAL A 21 -34.00 -10.12 31.38
N LEU A 22 -34.75 -9.20 31.97
CA LEU A 22 -35.83 -8.45 31.34
C LEU A 22 -35.25 -7.59 30.20
N LEU A 23 -35.52 -7.96 28.95
CA LEU A 23 -35.24 -7.11 27.78
C LEU A 23 -36.22 -5.92 27.77
N PRO A 24 -35.76 -4.66 27.78
CA PRO A 24 -36.63 -3.54 27.41
C PRO A 24 -36.87 -3.55 25.88
N GLY A 25 -38.11 -3.24 25.49
CA GLY A 25 -38.61 -3.28 24.12
C GLY A 25 -38.05 -2.21 23.16
N PRO A 26 -38.48 -2.22 21.89
CA PRO A 26 -37.83 -1.50 20.80
C PRO A 26 -38.18 -0.01 20.85
N ALA A 27 -37.18 0.85 21.05
CA ALA A 27 -37.30 2.26 20.73
C ALA A 27 -36.78 2.47 19.29
N ALA A 28 -37.72 2.58 18.36
CA ALA A 28 -37.47 3.09 17.02
C ALA A 28 -37.06 4.57 17.07
N GLY A 29 -36.16 4.98 16.17
CA GLY A 29 -36.02 6.39 15.77
C GLY A 29 -34.74 7.10 16.21
N GLY A 30 -33.58 6.53 15.91
CA GLY A 30 -32.31 7.26 15.91
C GLY A 30 -31.44 6.69 14.80
N GLY A 31 -31.40 7.36 13.64
CA GLY A 31 -30.46 7.00 12.59
C GLY A 31 -29.05 6.99 13.18
N LEU A 32 -28.29 5.93 12.89
CA LEU A 32 -26.85 5.93 13.21
C LEU A 32 -26.24 7.22 12.64
N PRO A 33 -25.33 7.88 13.38
CA PRO A 33 -24.59 8.99 12.80
C PRO A 33 -23.96 8.50 11.49
N PRO A 34 -23.92 9.34 10.43
CA PRO A 34 -23.22 8.97 9.20
C PRO A 34 -21.81 8.54 9.58
N ALA A 35 -21.39 7.37 9.09
CA ALA A 35 -20.02 6.92 9.27
C ALA A 35 -19.08 8.05 8.82
N PRO A 36 -17.96 8.30 9.53
CA PRO A 36 -16.95 9.22 9.02
C PRO A 36 -16.57 8.78 7.59
N PRO A 37 -16.26 9.73 6.69
CA PRO A 37 -15.74 9.37 5.38
C PRO A 37 -14.57 8.41 5.57
N ALA A 38 -14.62 7.26 4.89
CA ALA A 38 -13.55 6.29 4.95
C ALA A 38 -12.24 7.00 4.58
N ALA A 39 -11.20 6.79 5.40
CA ALA A 39 -9.85 7.22 5.02
C ALA A 39 -9.51 6.58 3.66
N PRO A 40 -8.73 7.25 2.80
CA PRO A 40 -8.28 6.64 1.56
C PRO A 40 -7.53 5.35 1.90
N THR A 41 -8.04 4.23 1.39
CA THR A 41 -7.43 2.92 1.58
C THR A 41 -7.12 2.31 0.24
N PHE A 42 -5.91 1.82 0.14
CA PHE A 42 -5.41 1.00 -0.94
C PHE A 42 -6.25 -0.28 -1.16
N SER A 43 -6.36 -0.74 -2.42
CA SER A 43 -7.08 -1.98 -2.76
C SER A 43 -6.36 -3.22 -2.18
N PRO A 44 -7.06 -4.20 -1.58
CA PRO A 44 -6.46 -5.32 -0.84
C PRO A 44 -5.96 -6.50 -1.69
N ASP A 45 -5.65 -6.31 -2.98
CA ASP A 45 -5.25 -7.44 -3.84
C ASP A 45 -3.86 -8.01 -3.45
N PRO A 46 -3.70 -9.35 -3.35
CA PRO A 46 -2.40 -10.00 -3.21
C PRO A 46 -1.67 -9.91 -4.57
N GLY A 47 -1.06 -8.77 -4.82
CA GLY A 47 -0.38 -8.47 -6.07
C GLY A 47 0.80 -7.52 -5.88
N VAL A 48 1.11 -6.80 -6.95
CA VAL A 48 2.15 -5.77 -6.94
C VAL A 48 1.51 -4.47 -6.46
N LEU A 49 2.11 -3.87 -5.43
CA LEU A 49 1.64 -2.63 -4.83
C LEU A 49 2.68 -1.52 -5.00
N LEU A 50 2.20 -0.29 -5.20
CA LEU A 50 2.96 0.94 -5.01
C LEU A 50 3.15 1.16 -3.51
N VAL A 51 4.33 0.82 -2.98
CA VAL A 51 4.58 0.84 -1.53
C VAL A 51 5.23 2.12 -1.05
N ARG A 52 6.06 2.76 -1.87
CA ARG A 52 6.63 4.08 -1.57
C ARG A 52 6.67 4.95 -2.82
N VAL A 53 6.34 6.22 -2.69
CA VAL A 53 6.45 7.21 -3.76
C VAL A 53 7.07 8.49 -3.20
N CYS A 54 8.09 9.02 -3.85
CA CYS A 54 8.70 10.30 -3.53
C CYS A 54 8.53 11.23 -4.74
N PRO A 55 7.44 12.02 -4.79
CA PRO A 55 7.17 12.92 -5.91
C PRO A 55 7.91 14.25 -5.81
N HIS A 56 8.22 14.71 -4.59
CA HIS A 56 8.88 16.00 -4.38
C HIS A 56 10.22 15.86 -3.63
N PRO A 57 11.20 15.13 -4.17
CA PRO A 57 12.51 14.92 -3.55
C PRO A 57 13.35 16.21 -3.39
N ALA A 58 14.45 16.09 -2.64
CA ALA A 58 15.39 17.18 -2.47
C ALA A 58 16.28 17.43 -3.71
N ARG A 59 16.39 16.44 -4.59
CA ARG A 59 17.14 16.51 -5.85
C ARG A 59 16.25 15.93 -6.95
N ASP A 60 16.76 15.75 -8.16
CA ASP A 60 15.94 15.30 -9.30
C ASP A 60 15.79 13.76 -9.32
N ASP A 61 15.55 13.15 -8.16
CA ASP A 61 15.55 11.69 -7.91
C ASP A 61 14.19 11.15 -7.49
N GLU A 62 13.12 11.62 -8.15
CA GLU A 62 11.76 11.09 -7.97
C GLU A 62 11.81 9.57 -8.07
N PHE A 63 11.14 8.87 -7.17
CA PHE A 63 11.16 7.41 -7.20
C PHE A 63 9.83 6.79 -6.80
N ILE A 64 9.62 5.60 -7.35
CA ILE A 64 8.50 4.73 -7.06
C ILE A 64 9.07 3.37 -6.66
N GLU A 65 8.64 2.86 -5.52
CA GLU A 65 8.99 1.54 -5.03
C GLU A 65 7.77 0.63 -5.13
N LEU A 66 7.96 -0.50 -5.80
CA LEU A 66 7.00 -1.59 -5.88
C LEU A 66 7.29 -2.63 -4.81
N GLY A 67 6.23 -3.25 -4.30
CA GLY A 67 6.31 -4.40 -3.40
C GLY A 67 5.41 -5.52 -3.89
N ASN A 68 5.91 -6.76 -3.86
CA ASN A 68 5.09 -7.94 -4.07
C ASN A 68 4.55 -8.42 -2.72
N ALA A 69 3.25 -8.27 -2.50
CA ALA A 69 2.61 -8.71 -1.26
C ALA A 69 2.30 -10.21 -1.24
N GLY A 70 2.46 -10.91 -2.37
CA GLY A 70 2.21 -12.34 -2.52
C GLY A 70 3.40 -13.23 -2.18
N ASP A 71 3.16 -14.54 -2.25
CA ASP A 71 4.11 -15.62 -1.99
C ASP A 71 4.72 -16.22 -3.29
N VAL A 72 4.37 -15.68 -4.45
CA VAL A 72 4.84 -16.11 -5.78
C VAL A 72 5.58 -14.97 -6.47
N ALA A 73 6.65 -15.29 -7.20
CA ALA A 73 7.38 -14.32 -8.01
C ALA A 73 6.51 -13.80 -9.17
N ILE A 74 6.58 -12.50 -9.44
CA ILE A 74 5.81 -11.84 -10.50
C ILE A 74 6.77 -11.37 -11.60
N ASP A 75 6.43 -11.65 -12.85
CA ASP A 75 7.13 -11.09 -14.01
C ASP A 75 6.47 -9.76 -14.40
N LEU A 76 7.21 -8.67 -14.26
CA LEU A 76 6.79 -7.32 -14.63
C LEU A 76 7.12 -6.98 -16.08
N SER A 77 7.68 -7.90 -16.87
CA SER A 77 8.03 -7.62 -18.27
C SER A 77 6.82 -7.10 -19.05
N GLY A 78 6.94 -5.89 -19.62
CA GLY A 78 5.86 -5.23 -20.38
C GLY A 78 4.78 -4.55 -19.53
N TRP A 79 4.84 -4.63 -18.20
CA TRP A 79 4.04 -3.78 -17.31
C TRP A 79 4.51 -2.34 -17.43
N SER A 80 3.76 -1.37 -16.90
CA SER A 80 4.17 0.04 -16.95
C SER A 80 3.79 0.87 -15.74
N LEU A 81 4.54 1.97 -15.56
CA LEU A 81 4.20 3.09 -14.70
C LEU A 81 3.79 4.27 -15.58
N THR A 82 2.78 5.03 -15.15
CA THR A 82 2.35 6.26 -15.82
C THR A 82 1.83 7.29 -14.82
N ASP A 83 2.11 8.55 -15.11
CA ASP A 83 1.49 9.74 -14.49
C ASP A 83 0.27 10.23 -15.30
N ARG A 84 -0.06 9.54 -16.40
CA ARG A 84 -1.03 9.87 -17.46
C ARG A 84 -0.51 10.83 -18.53
N GLU A 85 0.64 11.45 -18.34
CA GLU A 85 1.34 12.23 -19.37
C GLU A 85 2.43 11.42 -20.09
N ALA A 86 3.11 10.52 -19.37
CA ALA A 86 4.18 9.68 -19.85
C ALA A 86 3.98 8.22 -19.42
N ILE A 87 4.59 7.29 -20.16
CA ILE A 87 4.55 5.86 -19.85
C ILE A 87 5.98 5.33 -19.83
N ALA A 88 6.39 4.79 -18.68
CA ALA A 88 7.63 4.04 -18.51
C ALA A 88 7.31 2.55 -18.41
N VAL A 89 7.87 1.76 -19.34
CA VAL A 89 7.59 0.33 -19.48
C VAL A 89 8.74 -0.48 -18.87
N PHE A 90 8.39 -1.47 -18.04
CA PHE A 90 9.35 -2.40 -17.47
C PHE A 90 9.96 -3.28 -18.56
N PRO A 91 11.30 -3.30 -18.71
CA PRO A 91 11.96 -4.05 -19.77
C PRO A 91 11.83 -5.56 -19.52
N ALA A 92 12.08 -6.37 -20.54
CA ALA A 92 12.02 -7.84 -20.44
C ALA A 92 12.87 -8.39 -19.28
N ALA A 93 12.54 -9.55 -18.71
CA ALA A 93 13.27 -10.13 -17.58
C ALA A 93 13.32 -9.20 -16.35
N THR A 94 12.22 -8.50 -16.05
CA THR A 94 12.06 -7.76 -14.80
C THR A 94 11.23 -8.59 -13.83
N GLY A 95 11.89 -9.34 -12.94
CA GLY A 95 11.23 -10.16 -11.94
C GLY A 95 11.09 -9.44 -10.60
N LEU A 96 9.97 -9.66 -9.91
CA LEU A 96 9.71 -9.20 -8.56
C LEU A 96 9.47 -10.42 -7.64
N PRO A 97 10.45 -10.82 -6.81
CA PRO A 97 10.35 -11.98 -5.93
C PRO A 97 9.20 -11.88 -4.91
N PRO A 98 8.75 -13.01 -4.32
CA PRO A 98 7.81 -13.02 -3.20
C PRO A 98 8.29 -12.12 -2.06
N GLY A 99 7.44 -11.24 -1.55
CA GLY A 99 7.83 -10.25 -0.52
C GLY A 99 8.91 -9.26 -0.96
N GLY A 100 9.33 -9.31 -2.22
CA GLY A 100 10.42 -8.52 -2.79
C GLY A 100 10.01 -7.08 -3.06
N ARG A 101 11.02 -6.24 -3.30
CA ARG A 101 10.85 -4.85 -3.68
C ARG A 101 11.66 -4.52 -4.92
N LEU A 102 11.20 -3.51 -5.65
CA LEU A 102 11.88 -2.97 -6.82
C LEU A 102 11.70 -1.45 -6.84
N VAL A 103 12.79 -0.71 -7.05
CA VAL A 103 12.80 0.75 -7.15
C VAL A 103 13.01 1.18 -8.60
N ALA A 104 12.10 2.02 -9.09
CA ALA A 104 12.25 2.76 -10.34
C ALA A 104 12.39 4.26 -10.02
N THR A 105 13.45 4.90 -10.52
CA THR A 105 13.74 6.32 -10.24
C THR A 105 14.01 7.13 -11.51
N ARG A 106 13.72 8.42 -11.45
CA ARG A 106 14.05 9.39 -12.49
C ARG A 106 15.55 9.44 -12.72
N ASN A 107 16.33 9.71 -11.67
CA ASN A 107 17.78 9.86 -11.74
C ASN A 107 18.48 8.88 -10.80
N ALA A 108 18.92 7.74 -11.35
CA ALA A 108 19.52 6.67 -10.56
C ALA A 108 20.84 7.07 -9.88
N THR A 109 21.62 7.97 -10.48
CA THR A 109 22.86 8.46 -9.86
C THR A 109 22.55 9.30 -8.62
N SER A 110 21.60 10.24 -8.73
CA SER A 110 21.19 11.08 -7.59
C SER A 110 20.52 10.25 -6.49
N TYR A 111 19.65 9.31 -6.87
CA TYR A 111 19.02 8.38 -5.91
C TYR A 111 20.09 7.59 -5.13
N ALA A 112 21.10 7.04 -5.82
CA ALA A 112 22.15 6.27 -5.18
C ALA A 112 23.02 7.10 -4.22
N GLU A 113 23.26 8.38 -4.53
CA GLU A 113 23.95 9.31 -3.62
C GLU A 113 23.13 9.57 -2.35
N ASP A 114 21.85 9.88 -2.50
CA ASP A 114 20.99 10.33 -1.40
C ASP A 114 20.57 9.15 -0.51
N VAL A 115 20.22 8.00 -1.12
CA VAL A 115 19.76 6.79 -0.41
C VAL A 115 20.91 5.86 -0.01
N ARG A 116 22.11 6.05 -0.58
CA ARG A 116 23.28 5.16 -0.39
C ARG A 116 23.03 3.71 -0.80
N SER A 117 22.20 3.50 -1.80
CA SER A 117 21.91 2.21 -2.43
C SER A 117 21.50 2.44 -3.89
N PRO A 118 21.93 1.60 -4.85
CA PRO A 118 21.46 1.72 -6.22
C PRO A 118 19.94 1.48 -6.31
N ALA A 119 19.29 2.13 -7.27
CA ALA A 119 17.96 1.75 -7.73
C ALA A 119 18.06 0.57 -8.71
N ASP A 120 16.99 -0.23 -8.81
CA ASP A 120 16.94 -1.34 -9.75
C ASP A 120 16.78 -0.85 -11.20
N LEU A 121 15.95 0.19 -11.38
CA LEU A 121 15.61 0.75 -12.68
C LEU A 121 15.67 2.27 -12.72
N THR A 122 15.89 2.83 -13.92
CA THR A 122 15.69 4.25 -14.19
C THR A 122 14.79 4.52 -15.39
N TYR A 123 13.84 5.44 -15.22
CA TYR A 123 12.96 5.91 -16.30
C TYR A 123 13.42 7.21 -16.97
N ASP A 124 14.47 7.91 -16.49
CA ASP A 124 15.09 9.04 -17.22
C ASP A 124 16.61 8.87 -17.42
N ARG A 125 17.41 8.83 -16.36
CA ARG A 125 18.87 8.84 -16.47
C ARG A 125 19.61 8.26 -15.27
N GLY A 126 20.92 8.09 -15.44
CA GLY A 126 21.83 7.63 -14.39
C GLY A 126 22.21 6.16 -14.57
N ASP A 127 22.94 5.63 -13.58
CA ASP A 127 23.55 4.30 -13.63
C ASP A 127 22.64 3.22 -13.03
N ALA A 128 21.54 2.93 -13.73
CA ALA A 128 20.67 1.78 -13.47
C ALA A 128 20.13 1.23 -14.79
N ARG A 129 19.52 0.05 -14.75
CA ARG A 129 18.90 -0.54 -15.92
C ARG A 129 17.73 0.34 -16.41
N ARG A 130 17.71 0.65 -17.70
CA ARG A 130 16.75 1.61 -18.28
C ARG A 130 15.38 0.97 -18.50
N MET A 131 14.32 1.66 -18.06
CA MET A 131 12.95 1.41 -18.53
C MET A 131 12.79 1.91 -19.96
N GLU A 132 11.85 1.32 -20.69
CA GLU A 132 11.49 1.73 -22.04
C GLU A 132 10.41 2.83 -21.99
N GLY A 133 10.21 3.56 -23.09
CA GLY A 133 9.23 4.65 -23.14
C GLY A 133 9.75 6.00 -22.64
N ASP A 134 8.82 6.82 -22.14
CA ASP A 134 9.07 8.20 -21.72
C ASP A 134 9.22 8.32 -20.20
N ALA A 135 9.90 9.39 -19.76
CA ALA A 135 10.14 9.65 -18.35
C ALA A 135 8.94 10.34 -17.67
N LEU A 136 8.48 9.76 -16.56
CA LEU A 136 7.48 10.39 -15.70
C LEU A 136 7.99 11.72 -15.13
N ARG A 137 7.08 12.65 -14.84
CA ARG A 137 7.33 13.91 -14.15
C ARG A 137 6.24 14.16 -13.12
N LEU A 138 6.54 13.82 -11.87
CA LEU A 138 5.55 13.92 -10.80
C LEU A 138 5.38 15.37 -10.35
N ALA A 139 4.18 15.93 -10.53
CA ALA A 139 3.91 17.33 -10.20
C ALA A 139 3.82 17.56 -8.67
N ASP A 140 4.66 18.45 -8.14
CA ASP A 140 4.76 18.77 -6.71
C ASP A 140 3.43 19.08 -6.02
N THR A 141 2.49 19.74 -6.71
CA THR A 141 1.20 20.15 -6.14
C THR A 141 0.13 19.07 -6.20
N GLY A 142 0.34 18.03 -7.01
CA GLY A 142 -0.59 16.91 -7.16
C GLY A 142 -0.52 16.23 -8.51
N ASP A 143 -0.54 14.91 -8.46
CA ASP A 143 -0.41 14.01 -9.60
C ASP A 143 -0.92 12.61 -9.24
N GLU A 144 -0.79 11.68 -10.16
CA GLU A 144 -1.02 10.27 -9.96
C GLU A 144 0.17 9.42 -10.41
N VAL A 145 0.31 8.24 -9.81
CA VAL A 145 1.13 7.16 -10.35
C VAL A 145 0.23 5.96 -10.49
N LEU A 146 0.09 5.45 -11.70
CA LEU A 146 -0.66 4.23 -11.98
C LEU A 146 0.32 3.12 -12.34
N LEU A 147 0.15 1.96 -11.72
CA LEU A 147 0.78 0.72 -12.12
C LEU A 147 -0.18 -0.06 -13.03
N LEU A 148 0.24 -0.34 -14.26
CA LEU A 148 -0.53 -1.11 -15.22
C LEU A 148 0.13 -2.46 -15.47
N ASP A 149 -0.68 -3.51 -15.58
CA ASP A 149 -0.20 -4.82 -16.05
C ASP A 149 0.16 -4.80 -17.55
N ALA A 150 0.72 -5.90 -18.05
CA ALA A 150 1.08 -6.03 -19.47
C ALA A 150 -0.11 -5.94 -20.44
N GLY A 151 -1.34 -6.11 -19.96
CA GLY A 151 -2.58 -5.91 -20.72
C GLY A 151 -3.10 -4.47 -20.70
N GLY A 152 -2.46 -3.59 -19.91
CA GLY A 152 -2.86 -2.20 -19.71
C GLY A 152 -3.94 -2.01 -18.64
N ALA A 153 -4.28 -3.03 -17.85
CA ALA A 153 -5.21 -2.88 -16.74
C ALA A 153 -4.51 -2.23 -15.55
N VAL A 154 -5.14 -1.24 -14.93
CA VAL A 154 -4.59 -0.62 -13.70
C VAL A 154 -4.68 -1.61 -12.55
N VAL A 155 -3.52 -1.96 -12.02
CA VAL A 155 -3.34 -2.86 -10.87
C VAL A 155 -3.42 -2.08 -9.56
N ASP A 156 -2.76 -0.93 -9.52
CA ASP A 156 -2.66 -0.10 -8.33
C ASP A 156 -2.40 1.36 -8.69
N ALA A 157 -2.74 2.27 -7.78
CA ALA A 157 -2.52 3.68 -7.99
C ALA A 157 -2.11 4.40 -6.69
N TYR A 158 -1.39 5.50 -6.84
CA TYR A 158 -1.17 6.49 -5.81
C TYR A 158 -1.57 7.86 -6.36
N VAL A 159 -2.54 8.51 -5.71
CA VAL A 159 -3.13 9.77 -6.19
C VAL A 159 -2.99 10.81 -5.09
N TYR A 160 -2.47 11.99 -5.41
CA TYR A 160 -2.17 13.01 -4.41
C TYR A 160 -2.42 14.44 -4.87
N GLY A 161 -2.54 15.34 -3.90
CA GLY A 161 -2.67 16.77 -4.10
C GLY A 161 -3.86 17.16 -4.96
N THR A 162 -3.60 17.99 -5.98
CA THR A 162 -4.58 18.49 -6.93
C THR A 162 -5.00 17.51 -8.04
N SER A 163 -4.52 16.26 -8.04
CA SER A 163 -4.94 15.28 -9.04
C SER A 163 -6.44 15.08 -9.04
N SER A 164 -7.03 14.98 -10.23
CA SER A 164 -8.44 14.68 -10.41
C SER A 164 -8.69 13.20 -10.76
N TYR A 165 -7.69 12.34 -10.66
CA TYR A 165 -7.83 10.93 -11.03
C TYR A 165 -8.86 10.25 -10.12
N ALA A 166 -9.86 9.64 -10.76
CA ALA A 166 -10.89 8.84 -10.12
C ALA A 166 -11.12 7.59 -10.98
N GLY A 167 -10.31 6.56 -10.75
CA GLY A 167 -10.32 5.31 -11.50
C GLY A 167 -9.82 4.13 -10.68
N SER A 168 -9.64 3.00 -11.34
CA SER A 168 -9.13 1.76 -10.73
C SER A 168 -7.81 1.96 -9.99
N GLY A 169 -7.56 1.15 -8.96
CA GLY A 169 -6.34 1.24 -8.15
C GLY A 169 -6.36 2.33 -7.07
N TRP A 170 -7.31 3.26 -7.09
CA TRP A 170 -7.50 4.27 -6.05
C TRP A 170 -8.96 4.36 -5.60
N THR A 171 -9.21 4.67 -4.33
CA THR A 171 -10.56 4.92 -3.83
C THR A 171 -10.55 6.05 -2.81
N GLY A 172 -11.43 7.02 -3.01
CA GLY A 172 -11.54 8.21 -2.17
C GLY A 172 -10.90 9.45 -2.79
N SER A 173 -10.77 10.50 -1.99
CA SER A 173 -10.07 11.72 -2.38
C SER A 173 -8.56 11.46 -2.55
N PRO A 174 -7.85 12.29 -3.33
CA PRO A 174 -6.39 12.28 -3.34
C PRO A 174 -5.81 12.39 -1.93
N ALA A 175 -4.67 11.75 -1.71
CA ALA A 175 -3.87 12.01 -0.51
C ALA A 175 -3.37 13.47 -0.50
N ASP A 176 -2.92 13.95 0.66
CA ASP A 176 -2.23 15.24 0.72
C ASP A 176 -0.97 15.22 -0.16
N ALA A 177 -0.65 16.36 -0.77
CA ALA A 177 0.57 16.49 -1.56
C ALA A 177 1.80 16.37 -0.64
N PRO A 178 2.74 15.44 -0.91
CA PRO A 178 3.93 15.29 -0.09
C PRO A 178 4.76 16.57 -0.07
N VAL A 179 5.22 16.97 1.12
CA VAL A 179 6.14 18.10 1.22
C VAL A 179 7.54 17.71 0.71
N ARG A 180 8.42 18.69 0.56
CA ARG A 180 9.75 18.45 0.01
C ARG A 180 10.56 17.45 0.83
N GLY A 181 10.99 16.37 0.17
CA GLY A 181 11.73 15.25 0.75
C GLY A 181 10.85 14.22 1.46
N GLU A 182 9.53 14.41 1.49
CA GLU A 182 8.60 13.45 2.05
C GLU A 182 8.41 12.26 1.11
N ILE A 183 8.33 11.07 1.72
CA ILE A 183 8.11 9.80 1.01
C ILE A 183 6.76 9.27 1.46
N ALA A 184 5.79 9.32 0.56
CA ALA A 184 4.50 8.68 0.76
C ALA A 184 4.73 7.17 0.92
N THR A 185 4.25 6.61 2.03
CA THR A 185 4.45 5.20 2.34
C THR A 185 3.10 4.53 2.53
N ARG A 186 2.87 3.43 1.80
CA ARG A 186 1.73 2.55 2.03
C ARG A 186 1.90 1.84 3.37
N LEU A 187 1.04 2.17 4.33
CA LEU A 187 0.97 1.40 5.57
C LEU A 187 0.40 0.01 5.25
N ALA A 188 1.05 -1.04 5.75
CA ALA A 188 0.48 -2.38 5.69
C ALA A 188 -0.87 -2.35 6.41
N SER A 189 -1.90 -2.90 5.77
CA SER A 189 -3.20 -3.10 6.42
C SER A 189 -2.96 -3.89 7.71
N GLY A 190 -3.24 -3.26 8.86
CA GLY A 190 -3.01 -3.87 10.16
C GLY A 190 -3.74 -5.20 10.31
N ALA A 191 -3.01 -6.20 10.79
CA ALA A 191 -3.54 -7.51 11.20
C ALA A 191 -4.45 -7.40 12.42
#